data_AF-A0A971WYS7-F1
#
_entry.id   AF-A0A971WYS7-F1
#
_cell.length_a   1.000
_cell.length_b   1.000
_cell.length_c   1.000
_cell.angle_alpha   90.00
_cell.angle_beta   90.00
_cell.angle_gamma   90.00
#
_symmetry.space_group_name_H-M   'P 1'
#
loop_
_entity.id
_entity.type
_entity.pdbx_description
1 polymer ?
#
loop_
_entity_poly.entity_id
_entity_poly.type
_entity_poly.pdbx_seq_one_letter_code
_entity_poly.pdbx_strand_id
1 'polypeptide(L)' 'MRTLTTLQGNSQKLDGGAMFGNAPKALWQRWMQPDELNRIDLGCRALLVQ' A
#
# COMPACT_ATOMS: atom_id res chain seq x y z
N MET A 1 8.61 23.18 19.03
CA MET A 1 8.38 21.72 18.95
C MET A 1 7.82 21.45 17.57
N ARG A 2 8.32 20.44 16.85
CA ARG A 2 7.77 20.10 15.53
C ARG A 2 6.64 19.08 15.69
N THR A 3 5.60 19.20 14.87
CA THR A 3 4.48 18.24 14.79
C THR A 3 4.61 17.43 13.52
N LEU A 4 4.25 16.14 13.59
CA LEU A 4 4.22 15.21 12.46
C LEU A 4 2.77 14.80 12.19
N THR A 5 2.28 15.05 10.99
CA THR A 5 0.90 14.72 10.59
C THR A 5 0.90 13.98 9.26
N THR A 6 0.11 12.92 9.14
CA THR A 6 -0.09 12.23 7.86
C THR A 6 -1.15 12.93 7.04
N LEU A 7 -0.84 13.25 5.78
CA LEU A 7 -1.79 13.77 4.81
C LEU A 7 -2.22 12.65 3.87
N GLN A 8 -3.52 12.53 3.64
CA GLN A 8 -4.06 11.61 2.65
C GLN A 8 -3.73 12.13 1.24
N GLY A 9 -3.12 11.30 0.41
CA GLY A 9 -2.97 11.56 -1.02
C GLY A 9 -4.00 10.78 -1.85
N ASN A 10 -3.66 10.52 -3.10
CA ASN A 10 -4.54 9.78 -4.02
C ASN A 10 -4.70 8.31 -3.61
N SER A 11 -5.70 7.64 -4.19
CA SER A 11 -5.91 6.19 -4.03
C SER A 11 -5.57 5.49 -5.34
N GLN A 12 -4.83 4.40 -5.24
CA GLN A 12 -4.42 3.59 -6.39
C GLN A 12 -4.50 2.12 -6.02
N LYS A 13 -4.74 1.28 -7.02
CA LYS A 13 -4.58 -0.17 -6.92
C LYS A 13 -3.46 -0.60 -7.85
N LEU A 14 -2.52 -1.40 -7.35
CA LEU A 14 -1.40 -1.96 -8.12
C LEU A 14 -1.42 -3.48 -8.07
N ASP A 15 -0.82 -4.14 -9.06
CA ASP A 15 -0.66 -5.59 -9.02
C ASP A 15 0.11 -6.02 -7.76
N GLY A 16 -0.48 -6.91 -6.95
CA GLY A 16 0.10 -7.36 -5.71
C GLY A 16 1.40 -8.14 -5.91
N GLY A 17 1.50 -8.92 -6.99
CA GLY A 17 2.72 -9.67 -7.32
C GLY A 17 3.90 -8.73 -7.58
N ALA A 18 3.68 -7.67 -8.35
CA ALA A 18 4.69 -6.64 -8.60
C ALA A 18 5.15 -5.92 -7.32
N MET A 19 4.24 -5.69 -6.37
CA MET A 19 4.56 -5.01 -5.10
C MET A 19 5.30 -5.91 -4.10
N PHE A 20 5.04 -7.22 -4.10
CA PHE A 20 5.64 -8.18 -3.17
C PHE A 20 6.79 -9.00 -3.78
N GLY A 21 7.09 -8.84 -5.07
CA GLY A 21 8.22 -9.44 -5.76
C GLY A 21 8.20 -10.97 -5.69
N ASN A 22 9.30 -11.55 -5.19
CA ASN A 22 9.47 -13.00 -5.10
C ASN A 22 8.64 -13.66 -3.98
N ALA A 23 7.98 -12.87 -3.11
CA ALA A 23 7.19 -13.43 -2.03
C ALA A 23 5.97 -14.18 -2.61
N PRO A 24 5.71 -15.44 -2.20
CA PRO A 24 4.57 -16.19 -2.70
C PRO A 24 3.24 -15.52 -2.34
N LYS A 25 2.27 -15.54 -3.28
CA LYS A 25 0.91 -15.01 -3.04
C LYS A 25 0.25 -15.56 -1.78
N ALA A 26 0.40 -16.86 -1.53
CA ALA A 26 -0.13 -17.51 -0.34
C ALA A 26 0.38 -16.92 1.00
N LEU A 27 1.54 -16.26 0.99
CA LEU A 27 2.11 -15.57 2.15
C LEU A 27 1.60 -14.13 2.22
N TRP A 28 1.81 -13.32 1.19
CA TRP A 28 1.51 -11.89 1.26
C TRP A 28 0.01 -11.58 1.27
N GLN A 29 -0.84 -12.45 0.71
CA GLN A 29 -2.29 -12.25 0.74
C GLN A 29 -2.88 -12.33 2.16
N ARG A 30 -2.10 -12.80 3.14
CA ARG A 30 -2.47 -12.79 4.57
C ARG A 30 -2.46 -11.38 5.16
N TRP A 31 -1.67 -10.47 4.60
CA TRP A 31 -1.54 -9.08 5.06
C TRP A 31 -2.30 -8.10 4.18
N MET A 32 -2.47 -8.43 2.90
CA MET A 32 -3.09 -7.55 1.92
C MET A 32 -3.99 -8.35 1.00
N GLN A 33 -5.31 -8.21 1.15
CA GLN A 33 -6.28 -8.93 0.33
C GLN A 33 -6.29 -8.36 -1.10
N PRO A 34 -5.91 -9.15 -2.12
CA PRO A 34 -6.01 -8.70 -3.49
C PRO A 34 -7.46 -8.78 -3.99
N ASP A 35 -7.80 -7.95 -4.96
CA ASP A 35 -9.05 -8.08 -5.71
C ASP A 35 -8.99 -9.20 -6.77
N GLU A 36 -10.08 -9.38 -7.51
CA GLU A 36 -10.23 -10.39 -8.58
C GLU A 36 -9.18 -10.24 -9.70
N LEU A 37 -8.62 -9.03 -9.87
CA LEU A 37 -7.57 -8.72 -10.84
C LEU A 37 -6.16 -8.77 -10.22
N ASN A 38 -6.02 -9.39 -9.05
CA ASN A 38 -4.77 -9.51 -8.29
C ASN A 38 -4.19 -8.19 -7.77
N ARG A 39 -4.99 -7.12 -7.69
CA ARG A 39 -4.50 -5.80 -7.27
C ARG A 39 -4.73 -5.54 -5.78
N ILE A 40 -3.83 -4.78 -5.18
CA ILE A 40 -3.89 -4.35 -3.78
C ILE A 40 -4.00 -2.83 -3.66
N ASP A 41 -4.58 -2.34 -2.56
CA ASP A 41 -4.63 -0.91 -2.29
C ASP A 41 -3.25 -0.36 -1.92
N LEU A 42 -2.85 0.72 -2.59
CA LEU A 42 -1.62 1.45 -2.30
C LEU A 42 -1.94 2.70 -1.45
N GLY A 43 -1.31 2.80 -0.28
CA GLY A 43 -1.40 3.99 0.56
C GLY A 43 -0.46 5.11 0.11
N CYS A 44 -0.93 6.04 -0.72
CA CYS A 44 -0.15 7.21 -1.14
C CYS A 44 -0.33 8.36 -0.14
N ARG A 45 0.42 8.36 0.97
CA ARG A 45 0.36 9.42 1.99
C ARG A 45 1.61 10.30 1.97
N ALA A 46 1.45 11.58 2.29
CA ALA A 46 2.57 12.47 2.58
C ALA A 46 2.73 12.66 4.09
N LEU A 47 3.96 12.88 4.55
CA LEU A 47 4.26 13.25 5.94
C LEU A 47 4.51 14.76 6.01
N LEU A 48 3.65 15.49 6.71
CA LEU A 48 3.79 16.91 6.96
C LEU A 48 4.56 17.14 8.26
N VAL A 49 5.58 18.00 8.20
CA VAL A 49 6.36 18.47 9.35
C VAL A 49 6.10 19.97 9.53
N GLN A 50 5.59 20.37 10.69
CA GLN A 50 5.28 21.77 11.03
C GLN A 50 6.00 22.20 12.30
#